data_AF-A0A8I1X2I1-F1
#
_entry.id   AF-A0A8I1X2I1-F1
#
_cell.length_a   1.000
_cell.length_b   1.000
_cell.length_c   1.000
_cell.angle_alpha   90.00
_cell.angle_beta   90.00
_cell.angle_gamma   90.00
#
_symmetry.space_group_name_H-M   'P 1'
#
loop_
_entity.id
_entity.type
_entity.pdbx_description
1 polymer ?
#
loop_
_entity_poly.entity_id
_entity_poly.type
_entity_poly.pdbx_seq_one_letter_code
_entity_poly.pdbx_strand_id
1 'polypeptide(L)'
;MNILKNLFLLNKKSEKNKDLISGLVDQYIEISKLVKEARMQQNLTVKELSYISKIPERIINSIENNNKNIRPDYPFIRSILIKLEECLLLKKNTLLDLAVKERKILKKEGKKFVFRKFDLINTWQGSLLYFFILVLTIFLLKRYFILNVNVIEIQNIENQIIDK
;
A
#
# COMPACT_ATOMS: atom_id res chain seq x y z
N MET A 1 25.88 -2.42 23.62
CA MET A 1 25.50 -2.10 22.23
C MET A 1 24.85 -3.32 21.58
N ASN A 2 23.53 -3.50 21.70
CA ASN A 2 22.79 -4.70 21.23
C ASN A 2 21.65 -4.37 20.23
N ILE A 3 21.55 -3.11 19.80
CA ILE A 3 20.38 -2.62 19.04
C ILE A 3 20.34 -3.17 17.60
N LEU A 4 21.50 -3.54 17.02
CA LEU A 4 21.59 -4.04 15.65
C LEU A 4 21.21 -5.52 15.47
N LYS A 5 21.11 -6.31 16.54
CA LYS A 5 20.77 -7.75 16.43
C LYS A 5 19.34 -8.00 15.95
N ASN A 6 18.42 -7.07 16.18
CA ASN A 6 17.02 -7.20 15.76
C ASN A 6 16.79 -6.94 14.26
N LEU A 7 17.72 -6.28 13.56
CA LEU A 7 17.61 -6.03 12.12
C LEU A 7 17.78 -7.31 11.30
N PHE A 8 18.60 -8.26 11.76
CA PHE A 8 18.87 -9.51 11.04
C PHE A 8 17.72 -10.54 11.14
N LEU A 9 16.88 -10.44 12.17
CA LEU A 9 15.74 -11.36 12.37
C LEU A 9 14.53 -11.06 11.45
N LEU A 10 14.49 -9.87 10.83
CA LEU A 10 13.41 -9.49 9.91
C LEU A 10 13.44 -10.29 8.60
N ASN A 11 14.62 -10.71 8.14
CA ASN A 11 14.75 -11.41 6.86
C ASN A 11 14.14 -12.83 6.90
N LYS A 12 14.24 -13.53 8.04
CA LYS A 12 13.69 -14.89 8.20
C LYS A 12 12.15 -14.93 8.24
N LYS A 13 11.49 -13.79 8.48
CA LYS A 13 10.03 -13.65 8.42
C LYS A 13 9.52 -13.53 6.97
N SER A 14 10.38 -13.22 6.00
CA SER A 14 9.98 -13.06 4.59
C SER A 14 9.68 -14.40 3.91
N GLU A 15 10.45 -15.45 4.21
CA GLU A 15 10.23 -16.82 3.71
C GLU A 15 8.93 -17.42 4.25
N LYS A 16 8.67 -17.30 5.55
CA LYS A 16 7.43 -17.79 6.19
C LYS A 16 6.14 -17.14 5.66
N ASN A 17 6.25 -15.94 5.09
CA ASN A 17 5.09 -15.25 4.50
C ASN A 17 4.74 -15.79 3.12
N LYS A 18 5.65 -16.44 2.39
CA LYS A 18 5.31 -17.04 1.08
C LYS A 18 4.39 -18.25 1.23
N ASP A 19 4.58 -19.05 2.28
CA ASP A 19 3.74 -20.22 2.56
C ASP A 19 2.34 -19.84 3.08
N LEU A 20 2.21 -18.71 3.79
CA LEU A 20 0.93 -18.20 4.29
C LEU A 20 0.00 -17.66 3.19
N ILE A 21 0.53 -17.30 2.01
CA ILE A 21 -0.27 -16.84 0.86
C ILE A 21 -1.14 -17.98 0.30
N SER A 22 -0.75 -19.24 0.50
CA SER A 22 -1.47 -20.41 -0.01
C SER A 22 -2.85 -20.65 0.63
N GLY A 23 -3.13 -20.04 1.78
CA GLY A 23 -4.40 -20.18 2.51
C GLY A 23 -5.38 -19.02 2.33
N LEU A 24 -5.05 -18.01 1.52
CA LEU A 24 -5.93 -16.86 1.30
C LEU A 24 -6.98 -17.26 0.25
N VAL A 25 -8.22 -17.50 0.68
CA VAL A 25 -9.35 -17.80 -0.20
C VAL A 25 -9.48 -16.71 -1.26
N ASP A 26 -9.10 -17.06 -2.49
CA ASP A 26 -9.20 -16.22 -3.68
C ASP A 26 -10.68 -16.03 -4.02
N GLN A 27 -11.21 -14.84 -3.76
CA GLN A 27 -12.65 -14.57 -3.91
C GLN A 27 -13.03 -14.49 -5.38
N TYR A 28 -12.06 -14.32 -6.29
CA TYR A 28 -12.32 -14.49 -7.71
C TYR A 28 -12.62 -15.93 -8.12
N ILE A 29 -12.31 -16.95 -7.30
CA ILE A 29 -12.80 -18.32 -7.53
C ILE A 29 -14.32 -18.36 -7.38
N GLU A 30 -14.87 -17.62 -6.42
CA GLU A 30 -16.32 -17.54 -6.22
C GLU A 30 -16.98 -16.77 -7.36
N ILE A 31 -16.38 -15.64 -7.77
CA ILE A 31 -16.82 -14.88 -8.94
C ILE A 31 -16.80 -15.76 -10.19
N SER A 32 -15.73 -16.54 -10.41
CA SER A 32 -15.58 -17.36 -11.61
C SER A 32 -16.68 -18.43 -11.70
N LYS A 33 -17.01 -19.06 -10.57
CA LYS A 33 -18.10 -20.04 -10.46
C LYS A 33 -19.45 -19.39 -10.72
N LEU A 34 -19.76 -18.28 -10.03
CA LEU A 34 -21.05 -17.58 -10.17
C LEU A 34 -21.30 -17.11 -11.60
N VAL A 35 -20.30 -16.51 -12.25
CA VAL A 35 -20.41 -16.04 -13.64
C VAL A 35 -20.68 -17.21 -14.59
N LYS A 36 -19.92 -18.31 -14.43
CA LYS A 36 -20.08 -19.51 -15.26
C LYS A 36 -21.43 -20.17 -15.06
N GLU A 37 -21.88 -20.33 -13.82
CA GLU A 37 -23.18 -20.90 -13.47
C GLU A 37 -24.33 -20.05 -14.03
N ALA A 38 -24.30 -18.74 -13.84
CA ALA A 38 -25.32 -17.83 -14.35
C ALA A 38 -25.38 -17.82 -15.88
N ARG A 39 -24.22 -17.91 -16.55
CA ARG A 39 -24.16 -18.04 -18.01
C ARG A 39 -24.79 -19.36 -18.48
N MET A 40 -24.45 -20.47 -17.84
CA MET A 40 -25.01 -21.79 -18.15
C MET A 40 -26.51 -21.86 -17.90
N GLN A 41 -27.01 -21.24 -16.82
CA GLN A 41 -28.45 -21.14 -16.53
C GLN A 41 -29.23 -20.39 -17.61
N GLN A 42 -28.59 -19.43 -18.27
CA GLN A 42 -29.17 -18.68 -19.39
C GLN A 42 -28.93 -19.35 -20.75
N ASN A 43 -28.31 -20.52 -20.78
CA ASN A 43 -27.93 -21.23 -22.01
C ASN A 43 -27.11 -20.38 -23.00
N LEU A 44 -26.30 -19.44 -22.49
CA LEU A 44 -25.48 -18.57 -23.32
C LEU A 44 -24.10 -19.18 -23.56
N THR A 45 -23.62 -19.09 -24.80
CA THR A 45 -22.20 -19.29 -25.11
C THR A 45 -21.38 -18.07 -24.68
N VAL A 46 -20.07 -18.24 -24.53
CA VAL A 46 -19.16 -17.12 -24.22
C VAL A 46 -19.18 -16.07 -25.33
N LYS A 47 -19.33 -16.50 -26.59
CA LYS A 47 -19.41 -15.62 -27.76
C LYS A 47 -20.69 -14.78 -27.76
N GLU A 48 -21.82 -15.37 -27.41
CA GLU A 48 -23.09 -14.63 -27.26
C GLU A 48 -23.04 -13.65 -26.09
N LEU A 49 -22.52 -14.07 -24.94
CA LEU A 49 -22.34 -13.18 -23.80
C LEU A 49 -21.39 -12.01 -24.14
N SER A 50 -20.33 -12.27 -24.90
CA SER A 50 -19.42 -11.24 -25.43
C SER A 50 -20.16 -10.22 -26.28
N TYR A 51 -21.01 -10.69 -27.20
CA TYR A 51 -21.82 -9.82 -28.06
C TYR A 51 -22.82 -8.96 -27.25
N ILE A 52 -23.55 -9.57 -26.31
CA ILE A 52 -24.58 -8.90 -25.49
C ILE A 52 -23.93 -7.86 -24.56
N SER A 53 -22.85 -8.24 -23.89
CA SER A 53 -22.21 -7.39 -22.89
C SER A 53 -21.21 -6.38 -23.47
N LYS A 54 -20.80 -6.58 -24.73
CA LYS A 54 -19.68 -5.87 -25.39
C LYS A 54 -18.34 -6.08 -24.67
N ILE A 55 -18.19 -7.18 -23.94
CA ILE A 55 -16.93 -7.57 -23.28
C ILE A 55 -16.23 -8.62 -24.15
N PRO A 56 -14.94 -8.47 -24.48
CA PRO A 56 -14.25 -9.46 -25.30
C PRO A 56 -14.27 -10.87 -24.71
N GLU A 57 -14.44 -11.88 -25.56
CA GLU A 57 -14.46 -13.31 -25.16
C GLU A 57 -13.26 -13.71 -24.30
N ARG A 58 -12.07 -13.19 -24.63
CA ARG A 58 -10.84 -13.42 -23.87
C ARG A 58 -10.97 -13.01 -22.39
N ILE A 59 -11.69 -11.92 -22.13
CA ILE A 59 -11.90 -11.39 -20.79
C ILE A 59 -12.95 -12.20 -20.03
N ILE A 60 -14.04 -12.58 -20.69
CA ILE A 60 -15.05 -13.47 -20.08
C ILE A 60 -14.39 -14.81 -19.70
N ASN A 61 -13.60 -15.38 -20.61
CA ASN A 61 -12.84 -16.60 -20.36
C ASN A 61 -11.83 -16.46 -19.22
N SER A 62 -11.17 -15.29 -19.06
CA SER A 62 -10.22 -15.09 -17.96
C SER A 62 -10.92 -14.94 -16.60
N ILE A 63 -12.15 -14.42 -16.59
CA ILE A 63 -13.00 -14.36 -15.39
C ILE A 63 -13.52 -15.76 -15.04
N GLU A 64 -14.13 -16.50 -15.97
CA GLU A 64 -14.69 -17.85 -15.71
C GLU A 64 -13.64 -18.89 -15.32
N ASN A 65 -12.40 -18.76 -15.82
CA ASN A 65 -11.31 -19.70 -15.50
C ASN A 65 -10.39 -19.21 -14.37
N ASN A 66 -10.76 -18.14 -13.67
CA ASN A 66 -9.93 -17.50 -12.65
C ASN A 66 -8.46 -17.21 -13.09
N ASN A 67 -8.21 -16.86 -14.35
CA ASN A 67 -6.85 -16.59 -14.84
C ASN A 67 -6.39 -15.15 -14.51
N LYS A 68 -5.59 -15.02 -13.44
CA LYS A 68 -5.06 -13.72 -12.95
C LYS A 68 -4.19 -12.97 -13.96
N ASN A 69 -3.48 -13.65 -14.84
CA ASN A 69 -2.53 -13.00 -15.77
C ASN A 69 -3.23 -12.24 -16.91
N ILE A 70 -4.48 -12.63 -17.22
CA ILE A 70 -5.26 -12.07 -18.34
C ILE A 70 -6.47 -11.30 -17.82
N ARG A 71 -6.85 -11.49 -16.55
CA ARG A 71 -7.94 -10.74 -15.94
C ARG A 71 -7.59 -9.25 -15.92
N PRO A 72 -8.53 -8.37 -16.29
CA PRO A 72 -8.37 -6.95 -16.11
C PRO A 72 -8.08 -6.60 -14.66
N ASP A 73 -7.21 -5.62 -14.44
CA ASP A 73 -6.99 -5.08 -13.11
C ASP A 73 -8.05 -4.03 -12.74
N TYR A 74 -8.08 -3.66 -11.47
CA TYR A 74 -8.86 -2.51 -11.02
C TYR A 74 -8.29 -1.22 -11.63
N PRO A 75 -9.13 -0.28 -12.13
CA PRO A 75 -10.58 -0.17 -11.98
C PRO A 75 -11.43 -0.87 -13.05
N PHE A 76 -10.81 -1.40 -14.11
CA PHE A 76 -11.53 -1.96 -15.25
C PHE A 76 -12.35 -3.20 -14.91
N ILE A 77 -11.84 -4.08 -14.04
CA ILE A 77 -12.59 -5.25 -13.59
C ILE A 77 -13.92 -4.88 -12.93
N ARG A 78 -13.98 -3.73 -12.24
CA ARG A 78 -15.20 -3.27 -11.57
C ARG A 78 -16.32 -2.98 -12.59
N SER A 79 -16.03 -2.23 -13.65
CA SER A 79 -17.05 -1.93 -14.67
C SER A 79 -17.49 -3.19 -15.41
N ILE A 80 -16.56 -4.10 -15.67
CA ILE A 80 -16.82 -5.38 -16.32
C ILE A 80 -17.74 -6.26 -15.46
N LEU A 81 -17.48 -6.41 -14.16
CA LEU A 81 -18.33 -7.19 -13.26
C LEU A 81 -19.73 -6.61 -13.14
N ILE A 82 -19.88 -5.28 -13.06
CA ILE A 82 -21.19 -4.61 -13.07
C ILE A 82 -21.94 -4.93 -14.37
N LYS A 83 -21.24 -4.88 -15.51
CA LYS A 83 -21.86 -5.18 -16.80
C LYS A 83 -22.28 -6.64 -16.92
N LEU A 84 -21.47 -7.56 -16.40
CA LEU A 84 -21.81 -8.98 -16.33
C LEU A 84 -23.00 -9.25 -15.42
N GLU A 85 -23.10 -8.57 -14.27
CA GLU A 85 -24.27 -8.69 -13.39
C GLU A 85 -25.56 -8.28 -14.11
N GLU A 86 -25.52 -7.19 -14.87
CA GLU A 86 -26.64 -6.71 -15.67
C GLU A 86 -27.03 -7.72 -16.76
N CYS A 87 -26.04 -8.21 -17.53
CA CYS A 87 -26.29 -9.14 -18.64
C CYS A 87 -26.70 -10.54 -18.18
N LEU A 88 -26.26 -10.97 -17.00
CA LEU A 88 -26.55 -12.29 -16.46
C LEU A 88 -27.73 -12.29 -15.47
N LEU A 89 -28.45 -11.16 -15.33
CA LEU A 89 -29.58 -11.00 -14.41
C LEU A 89 -29.24 -11.37 -12.95
N LEU A 90 -27.99 -11.17 -12.55
CA LEU A 90 -27.55 -11.39 -11.19
C LEU A 90 -28.03 -10.27 -10.28
N LYS A 91 -28.13 -10.56 -8.98
CA LYS A 91 -28.41 -9.53 -7.97
C LYS A 91 -27.31 -8.47 -8.04
N LYS A 92 -27.71 -7.20 -8.18
CA LYS A 92 -26.81 -6.05 -8.27
C LYS A 92 -25.80 -6.04 -7.11
N ASN A 93 -24.54 -5.77 -7.44
CA ASN A 93 -23.37 -5.68 -6.58
C ASN A 93 -22.87 -7.00 -5.97
N THR A 94 -23.41 -8.16 -6.34
CA THR A 94 -22.95 -9.45 -5.78
C THR A 94 -21.50 -9.76 -6.15
N LEU A 95 -21.15 -9.66 -7.44
CA LEU A 95 -19.78 -9.87 -7.93
C LEU A 95 -18.86 -8.71 -7.50
N LEU A 96 -19.41 -7.50 -7.47
CA LEU A 96 -18.65 -6.32 -7.05
C LEU A 96 -18.22 -6.41 -5.58
N ASP A 97 -19.10 -6.83 -4.68
CA ASP A 97 -18.81 -6.93 -3.25
C ASP A 97 -17.70 -7.96 -2.97
N LEU A 98 -17.70 -9.08 -3.71
CA LEU A 98 -16.63 -10.07 -3.70
C LEU A 98 -15.30 -9.45 -4.17
N ALA A 99 -15.29 -8.75 -5.30
CA ALA A 99 -14.07 -8.11 -5.81
C ALA A 99 -13.53 -7.00 -4.88
N VAL A 100 -14.42 -6.24 -4.22
CA VAL A 100 -14.07 -5.20 -3.25
C VAL A 100 -13.49 -5.81 -1.98
N LYS A 101 -14.05 -6.91 -1.50
CA LYS A 101 -13.57 -7.61 -0.30
C LYS A 101 -12.15 -8.15 -0.55
N GLU A 102 -11.86 -8.71 -1.72
CA GLU A 102 -10.52 -9.18 -2.06
C GLU A 102 -9.53 -8.01 -2.14
N ARG A 103 -9.92 -6.91 -2.78
CA ARG A 103 -9.10 -5.70 -2.84
C ARG A 103 -8.82 -5.12 -1.44
N LYS A 104 -9.78 -5.16 -0.52
CA LYS A 104 -9.58 -4.72 0.88
C LYS A 104 -8.55 -5.59 1.58
N ILE A 105 -8.59 -6.91 1.36
CA ILE A 105 -7.59 -7.86 1.89
C ILE A 105 -6.21 -7.56 1.29
N LEU A 106 -6.11 -7.46 -0.03
CA LEU A 106 -4.86 -7.12 -0.74
C LEU A 106 -4.29 -5.76 -0.29
N LYS A 107 -5.12 -4.74 -0.11
CA LYS A 107 -4.69 -3.43 0.42
C LYS A 107 -4.23 -3.51 1.88
N LYS A 108 -4.82 -4.38 2.69
CA LYS A 108 -4.41 -4.59 4.08
C LYS A 108 -3.05 -5.29 4.14
N GLU A 109 -2.79 -6.22 3.21
CA GLU A 109 -1.52 -6.93 3.09
C GLU A 109 -0.40 -6.08 2.46
N GLY A 110 -0.74 -5.28 1.44
CA GLY A 110 0.19 -4.38 0.74
C GLY A 110 0.59 -3.13 1.53
N LYS A 111 0.00 -2.88 2.70
CA LYS A 111 0.41 -1.82 3.64
C LYS A 111 1.62 -2.20 4.50
N LYS A 112 2.48 -3.12 4.04
CA LYS A 112 3.85 -3.17 4.54
C LYS A 112 4.53 -1.92 4.01
N PHE A 113 4.72 -0.92 4.87
CA PHE A 113 5.46 0.32 4.63
C PHE A 113 6.65 0.07 3.69
N VAL A 114 6.43 0.26 2.39
CA VAL A 114 7.52 0.33 1.44
C VAL A 114 8.12 1.68 1.76
N PHE A 115 9.25 1.68 2.48
CA PHE A 115 10.17 2.81 2.54
C PHE A 115 10.68 3.06 1.12
N ARG A 116 9.78 3.58 0.27
CA ARG A 116 10.08 4.13 -1.03
C ARG A 116 11.05 5.26 -0.75
N LYS A 117 12.21 5.23 -1.43
CA LYS A 117 13.33 6.17 -1.35
C LYS A 117 12.88 7.49 -0.70
N PHE A 118 13.41 7.79 0.50
CA PHE A 118 13.13 9.04 1.20
C PHE A 118 13.53 10.23 0.33
N ASP A 119 12.59 10.73 -0.45
CA ASP A 119 12.76 11.93 -1.26
C ASP A 119 12.59 13.14 -0.34
N LEU A 120 13.69 13.56 0.29
CA LEU A 120 13.74 14.68 1.24
C LEU A 120 13.33 16.01 0.59
N ILE A 121 13.55 16.15 -0.71
CA ILE A 121 13.38 17.42 -1.43
C ILE A 121 11.98 17.52 -2.05
N ASN A 122 11.47 16.42 -2.60
CA ASN A 122 10.25 16.44 -3.43
C ASN A 122 8.96 16.06 -2.67
N THR A 123 9.04 15.72 -1.38
CA THR A 123 7.85 15.35 -0.58
C THR A 123 7.59 16.36 0.53
N TRP A 124 6.30 16.57 0.86
CA TRP A 124 5.90 17.41 1.99
C TRP A 124 6.46 16.90 3.33
N GLN A 125 6.60 15.58 3.48
CA GLN A 125 7.25 14.94 4.62
C GLN A 125 8.74 15.30 4.72
N GLY A 126 9.44 15.34 3.59
CA GLY A 126 10.82 15.78 3.50
C GLY A 126 11.00 17.26 3.85
N SER A 127 10.11 18.12 3.34
CA SER A 127 10.08 19.54 3.70
C SER A 127 9.86 19.76 5.21
N LEU A 128 8.95 18.99 5.82
CA LEU A 128 8.74 19.02 7.27
C LEU A 128 9.99 18.59 8.04
N LEU A 129 10.66 17.52 7.61
CA LEU A 129 11.90 17.05 8.24
C LEU A 129 13.02 18.09 8.13
N TYR A 130 13.17 18.73 6.96
CA TYR A 130 14.12 19.81 6.74
C TYR A 130 13.87 20.99 7.69
N PHE A 131 12.60 21.41 7.83
CA PHE A 131 12.22 22.45 8.78
C PHE A 131 12.61 22.10 10.22
N PHE A 132 12.38 20.86 10.64
CA PHE A 132 12.80 20.38 11.97
C PHE A 132 14.30 20.45 12.17
N ILE A 133 15.11 20.00 11.19
CA ILE A 133 16.57 20.05 11.26
C ILE A 133 17.05 21.50 11.36
N LEU A 134 16.45 22.40 10.57
CA LEU A 134 16.80 23.82 10.57
C LEU A 134 16.52 24.47 11.94
N VAL A 135 15.32 24.27 12.49
CA VAL A 135 14.95 24.80 13.82
C VAL A 135 15.85 24.22 14.90
N LEU A 136 16.14 22.92 14.85
CA LEU A 136 17.02 22.27 15.82
C LEU A 136 18.44 22.83 15.76
N THR A 137 18.93 23.12 14.56
CA THR A 137 20.28 23.69 14.35
C THR A 137 20.38 25.09 14.95
N ILE A 138 19.39 25.96 14.68
CA ILE A 138 19.31 27.30 15.27
C ILE A 138 19.22 27.23 16.79
N PHE A 139 18.43 26.29 17.32
CA PHE A 139 18.29 26.08 18.76
C PHE A 139 19.60 25.66 19.42
N LEU A 140 20.33 24.71 18.83
CA LEU A 140 21.65 24.28 19.32
C LEU A 140 22.67 25.41 19.26
N LEU A 141 22.69 26.19 18.17
CA LEU A 141 23.58 27.34 18.04
C LEU A 141 23.30 28.39 19.12
N LYS A 142 22.03 28.77 19.29
CA LYS A 142 21.61 29.73 20.32
C LYS A 142 22.03 29.26 21.71
N ARG A 143 21.80 27.98 22.03
CA ARG A 143 22.21 27.40 23.31
C ARG A 143 23.73 27.43 23.50
N TYR A 144 24.49 27.08 22.46
CA TYR A 144 25.95 27.10 22.50
C TYR A 144 26.50 28.50 22.78
N PHE A 145 26.00 29.53 22.07
CA PHE A 145 26.44 30.91 22.28
C PHE A 145 26.11 31.44 23.68
N ILE A 146 24.91 31.20 24.19
CA ILE A 146 24.53 31.65 25.55
C ILE A 146 25.45 31.02 26.62
N LEU A 147 25.73 29.73 26.50
CA LEU A 147 26.61 29.05 27.44
C LEU A 147 28.06 29.55 27.34
N ASN A 148 28.57 29.75 26.13
CA ASN A 148 29.97 30.14 25.94
C ASN A 148 30.23 31.60 26.32
N VAL A 149 29.30 32.52 26.05
CA VAL A 149 29.41 33.93 26.45
C VAL A 149 29.44 34.06 27.98
N ASN A 150 28.55 33.36 28.69
CA ASN A 150 28.54 33.38 30.15
C ASN A 150 29.84 32.81 30.75
N VAL A 151 30.44 31.78 30.14
CA VAL A 151 31.72 31.22 30.61
C VAL A 151 32.87 32.22 30.43
N ILE A 152 32.94 32.91 29.29
CA ILE A 152 33.99 33.93 29.03
C ILE A 152 33.83 35.12 29.97
N GLU A 153 32.59 35.56 30.22
CA GLU A 153 32.31 36.68 31.13
C GLU A 153 32.71 36.35 32.58
N ILE A 154 32.38 35.14 33.06
CA ILE A 154 32.79 34.66 34.40
C ILE A 154 34.31 34.57 34.52
N GLN A 155 35.01 34.00 33.52
CA GLN A 155 36.46 33.90 33.52
C GLN A 155 37.14 35.28 33.51
N ASN A 156 36.58 36.24 32.77
CA ASN A 156 37.12 37.60 32.73
C ASN A 156 36.93 38.33 34.07
N ILE A 157 35.78 38.16 34.73
CA ILE A 157 35.55 38.70 36.08
C ILE A 157 36.50 38.05 37.10
N GLU A 158 36.69 36.72 37.04
CA GLU A 158 37.60 36.00 37.93
C GLU A 158 39.06 36.49 37.77
N ASN A 159 39.54 36.63 36.54
CA ASN A 159 40.88 37.17 36.27
C ASN A 159 41.04 38.61 36.78
N GLN A 160 40.03 39.48 36.61
CA GLN A 160 40.07 40.85 37.14
C GLN A 160 40.07 40.92 38.67
N ILE A 161 39.49 39.92 39.35
CA ILE A 161 39.51 39.83 40.82
C ILE A 161 40.88 39.31 41.31
N ILE A 162 41.52 38.40 40.57
CA ILE A 162 42.84 37.85 40.92
C ILE A 162 43.97 38.87 40.71
N ASP A 163 43.87 39.73 39.69
CA ASP A 163 44.86 40.77 39.39
C ASP A 163 44.78 42.01 40.31
N LYS A 164 43.88 42.03 41.31
CA LYS A 164 43.66 43.14 42.24
C LYS A 164 44.08 42.80 43.67
#